data_AF-A0A1B6DBM5-F1
#
_entry.id   AF-A0A1B6DBM5-F1
#
_cell.length_a   1.000
_cell.length_b   1.000
_cell.length_c   1.000
_cell.angle_alpha   90.00
_cell.angle_beta   90.00
_cell.angle_gamma   90.00
#
_symmetry.space_group_name_H-M   'P 1'
#
loop_
_entity.id
_entity.type
_entity.pdbx_description
1 polymer ?
#
loop_
_entity_poly.entity_id
_entity_poly.type
_entity_poly.pdbx_seq_one_letter_code
_entity_poly.pdbx_strand_id
1 'polypeptide(L)'
;NHWAALGNYGWSYDEILPYFLKSEDQRNPYLARTKYHTTGGYLTVQDSPWNTPLGIAFLQAGEEMGYEIRDINGEQQTGFALYQFTMRRGYRCSTAKAFLNPIRLRKNLHVALWSHVT
;
A
#
# COMPACT_ATOMS: atom_id res chain seq x y z
N ASN A 1 -1.85 12.69 12.82
CA ASN A 1 -2.78 13.79 13.22
C ASN A 1 -2.20 15.20 13.09
N HIS A 2 -0.96 15.38 12.66
CA HIS A 2 -0.37 16.72 12.55
C HIS A 2 -0.98 17.58 11.43
N TRP A 3 -1.28 17.01 10.26
CA TRP A 3 -1.80 17.78 9.12
C TRP A 3 -3.14 18.47 9.40
N ALA A 4 -4.10 17.77 10.00
CA ALA A 4 -5.36 18.36 10.42
C ALA A 4 -5.18 19.47 11.47
N ALA A 5 -4.24 19.30 12.41
CA ALA A 5 -3.95 20.31 13.43
C ALA A 5 -3.33 21.59 12.85
N LEU A 6 -2.72 21.53 11.66
CA LEU A 6 -2.23 22.71 10.93
C LEU A 6 -3.34 23.47 10.17
N GLY A 7 -4.62 23.11 10.37
CA GLY A 7 -5.77 23.74 9.72
C GLY A 7 -6.23 23.04 8.43
N ASN A 8 -5.65 21.88 8.08
CA ASN A 8 -6.09 21.10 6.92
C ASN A 8 -7.24 20.15 7.31
N TYR A 9 -8.44 20.69 7.47
CA TYR A 9 -9.64 19.89 7.77
C TYR A 9 -9.83 18.76 6.73
N GLY A 10 -10.22 17.56 7.18
CA GLY A 10 -10.32 16.39 6.32
C GLY A 10 -9.03 15.54 6.21
N TRP A 11 -7.91 15.99 6.80
CA TRP A 11 -6.61 15.32 6.71
C TRP A 11 -6.16 14.66 8.03
N SER A 12 -7.08 14.34 8.92
CA SER A 12 -6.78 13.45 10.04
C SER A 12 -6.60 12.01 9.55
N TYR A 13 -5.96 11.16 10.34
CA TYR A 13 -5.75 9.76 9.95
C TYR A 13 -7.08 9.03 9.68
N ASP A 14 -8.07 9.22 10.56
CA ASP A 14 -9.38 8.57 10.45
C ASP A 14 -10.15 9.03 9.21
N GLU A 15 -9.98 10.29 8.79
CA GLU A 15 -10.62 10.84 7.59
C GLU A 15 -9.96 10.37 6.29
N ILE A 16 -8.64 10.12 6.30
CA ILE A 16 -7.90 9.68 5.10
C ILE A 16 -7.89 8.15 4.93
N LEU A 17 -7.99 7.37 6.02
CA LEU A 17 -7.96 5.91 5.98
C LEU A 17 -8.94 5.31 4.95
N PRO A 18 -10.21 5.78 4.83
CA PRO A 18 -11.13 5.28 3.81
C PRO A 18 -10.61 5.42 2.37
N TYR A 19 -9.76 6.40 2.07
CA TYR A 19 -9.17 6.57 0.74
C TYR A 19 -8.03 5.59 0.48
N PHE A 20 -7.23 5.25 1.50
CA PHE A 20 -6.25 4.17 1.40
C PHE A 20 -6.96 2.86 1.11
N LEU A 21 -7.98 2.53 1.91
CA LEU A 21 -8.82 1.36 1.71
C LEU A 21 -9.40 1.35 0.29
N LYS A 22 -10.11 2.41 -0.15
CA LYS A 22 -10.69 2.47 -1.50
C LYS A 22 -9.69 2.18 -2.63
N SER A 23 -8.42 2.55 -2.45
CA SER A 23 -7.38 2.36 -3.45
C SER A 23 -6.84 0.92 -3.51
N GLU A 24 -6.80 0.24 -2.37
CA GLU A 24 -6.00 -0.95 -2.14
C GLU A 24 -6.71 -2.24 -2.58
N ASP A 25 -5.94 -3.14 -3.17
CA ASP A 25 -6.30 -4.53 -3.38
C ASP A 25 -5.27 -5.44 -2.70
N GLN A 26 -5.44 -5.63 -1.39
CA GLN A 26 -4.54 -6.41 -0.52
C GLN A 26 -4.65 -7.90 -0.85
N ARG A 27 -3.52 -8.57 -1.09
CA ARG A 27 -3.48 -10.00 -1.47
C ARG A 27 -3.02 -10.93 -0.34
N ASN A 28 -2.52 -10.40 0.77
CA ASN A 28 -2.33 -11.19 1.98
C ASN A 28 -3.70 -11.41 2.66
N PRO A 29 -4.18 -12.67 2.78
CA PRO A 29 -5.53 -12.96 3.30
C PRO A 29 -5.69 -12.69 4.80
N TYR A 30 -4.61 -12.65 5.57
CA TYR A 30 -4.64 -12.32 7.00
C TYR A 30 -4.78 -10.81 7.20
N LEU A 31 -4.01 -10.03 6.44
CA LEU A 31 -4.08 -8.56 6.50
C LEU A 31 -5.38 -8.02 5.90
N ALA A 32 -5.88 -8.63 4.82
CA ALA A 32 -7.13 -8.24 4.17
C ALA A 32 -8.38 -8.28 5.08
N ARG A 33 -8.29 -8.85 6.29
CA ARG A 33 -9.37 -8.94 7.27
C ARG A 33 -9.23 -7.94 8.43
N THR A 34 -8.20 -7.10 8.43
CA THR A 34 -8.01 -6.06 9.44
C THR A 34 -8.72 -4.77 9.02
N LYS A 35 -8.88 -3.83 9.95
CA LYS A 35 -9.49 -2.50 9.65
C LYS A 35 -8.57 -1.58 8.83
N TYR A 36 -7.32 -1.97 8.61
CA TYR A 36 -6.29 -1.15 7.96
C TYR A 36 -6.10 -1.47 6.48
N HIS A 37 -6.68 -2.58 6.02
CA HIS A 37 -6.57 -3.03 4.63
C HIS A 37 -7.92 -3.38 4.04
N THR A 38 -8.00 -3.40 2.71
CA THR A 38 -9.16 -3.95 2.01
C THR A 38 -8.79 -4.64 0.70
N THR A 39 -9.80 -5.25 0.10
CA THR A 39 -9.72 -5.90 -1.21
C THR A 39 -10.66 -5.23 -2.20
N GLY A 40 -10.39 -5.37 -3.49
CA GLY A 40 -11.26 -4.87 -4.56
C GLY A 40 -10.91 -3.49 -5.10
N GLY A 41 -9.92 -2.81 -4.51
CA GLY A 41 -9.35 -1.59 -5.07
C GLY A 41 -8.58 -1.83 -6.38
N TYR A 42 -8.02 -0.75 -6.92
CA TYR A 42 -7.30 -0.80 -8.20
C TYR A 42 -5.80 -1.08 -8.05
N LEU A 43 -5.21 -0.71 -6.91
CA LEU A 43 -3.78 -0.85 -6.63
C LEU A 43 -3.52 -2.15 -5.89
N THR A 44 -2.96 -3.14 -6.58
CA THR A 44 -2.66 -4.43 -5.96
C THR A 44 -1.43 -4.31 -5.06
N VAL A 45 -1.58 -4.78 -3.83
CA VAL A 45 -0.53 -4.88 -2.82
C VAL A 45 -0.36 -6.35 -2.46
N GLN A 46 0.88 -6.86 -2.54
CA GLN A 46 1.19 -8.27 -2.28
C GLN A 46 2.52 -8.41 -1.56
N ASP A 47 2.65 -9.49 -0.80
CA ASP A 47 3.93 -9.93 -0.27
C ASP A 47 4.86 -10.37 -1.40
N SER A 48 6.17 -10.32 -1.16
CA SER A 48 7.14 -10.88 -2.11
C SER A 48 6.87 -12.37 -2.33
N PRO A 49 6.84 -12.86 -3.59
CA PRO A 49 6.73 -14.30 -3.84
C PRO A 49 7.97 -15.07 -3.37
N TRP A 50 9.09 -14.38 -3.15
CA TRP A 50 10.30 -14.97 -2.63
C TRP A 50 10.97 -14.09 -1.58
N ASN A 51 11.32 -14.69 -0.44
CA ASN A 51 12.06 -14.03 0.63
C ASN A 51 13.36 -14.80 0.84
N THR A 52 14.47 -14.06 0.93
CA THR A 52 15.76 -14.68 1.21
C THR A 52 15.81 -15.16 2.67
N PRO A 53 16.65 -16.16 3.00
CA PRO A 53 16.89 -16.54 4.39
C PRO A 53 17.34 -15.36 5.27
N LEU A 54 18.04 -14.39 4.68
CA LEU A 54 18.46 -13.17 5.37
C LEU A 54 17.26 -12.34 5.83
N GLY A 55 16.21 -12.22 5.01
CA GLY A 55 14.99 -11.50 5.41
C GLY A 55 14.36 -12.09 6.67
N ILE A 56 14.34 -13.43 6.78
CA ILE A 56 13.85 -14.12 7.98
C ILE A 56 14.78 -13.89 9.18
N ALA A 57 16.10 -13.98 8.98
CA ALA A 57 17.07 -13.72 10.04
C ALA A 57 16.96 -12.30 10.61
N PHE A 58 16.64 -11.29 9.78
CA PHE A 58 16.39 -9.92 10.24
C PHE A 58 15.15 -9.80 11.12
N LEU A 59 14.08 -10.56 10.83
CA LEU A 59 12.90 -10.57 11.70
C LEU A 59 13.23 -11.18 13.06
N GLN A 60 13.94 -12.30 13.07
CA GLN A 60 14.36 -12.99 14.30
C GLN A 60 15.27 -12.11 15.15
N ALA A 61 16.25 -11.43 14.54
CA ALA A 61 17.09 -10.47 15.26
C ALA A 61 16.27 -9.32 15.87
N GLY A 62 15.22 -8.85 15.17
CA GLY A 62 14.27 -7.87 15.70
C GLY A 62 13.55 -8.38 16.95
N GLU A 63 13.06 -9.63 16.91
CA GLU A 63 12.43 -10.27 18.08
C GLU A 63 13.41 -10.46 19.25
N GLU A 64 14.65 -10.87 18.98
CA GLU A 64 15.70 -10.99 20.01
C GLU A 64 16.02 -9.65 20.68
N MET A 65 15.88 -8.54 19.95
CA MET A 65 16.00 -7.19 20.47
C MET A 65 14.74 -6.68 21.18
N GLY A 66 13.68 -7.50 21.26
CA GLY A 66 12.42 -7.17 21.92
C GLY A 66 11.41 -6.41 21.06
N TYR A 67 11.61 -6.34 19.75
CA TYR A 67 10.62 -5.75 18.83
C TYR A 67 9.63 -6.79 18.34
N GLU A 68 8.37 -6.38 18.15
CA GLU A 68 7.36 -7.25 17.57
C GLU A 68 7.48 -7.31 16.03
N ILE A 69 7.22 -8.50 15.48
CA ILE A 69 6.93 -8.68 14.06
C ILE A 69 5.46 -8.36 13.84
N ARG A 70 5.16 -7.34 13.02
CA ARG A 70 3.79 -6.84 12.84
C ARG A 70 3.55 -6.29 11.45
N ASP A 71 2.30 -5.95 11.16
CA ASP A 71 1.97 -5.11 10.02
C ASP A 71 2.31 -3.65 10.29
N ILE A 72 3.35 -3.16 9.62
CA ILE A 72 3.83 -1.78 9.74
C ILE A 72 2.91 -0.75 9.06
N ASN A 73 1.97 -1.18 8.22
CA ASN A 73 0.96 -0.31 7.61
C ASN A 73 -0.35 -0.27 8.42
N GLY A 74 -0.40 -1.03 9.52
CA GLY A 74 -1.55 -1.10 10.42
C GLY A 74 -1.50 -0.05 11.53
N GLU A 75 -1.88 -0.47 12.73
CA GLU A 75 -2.02 0.40 13.90
C GLU A 75 -0.72 1.07 14.33
N GLN A 76 0.37 0.28 14.31
CA GLN A 76 1.66 0.68 14.84
C GLN A 76 2.71 0.39 13.78
N GLN A 77 3.41 1.46 13.37
CA GLN A 77 4.41 1.40 12.32
C GLN A 77 5.77 0.89 12.82
N THR A 78 6.02 0.98 14.13
CA THR A 78 7.28 0.54 14.75
C THR A 78 7.27 -0.97 14.94
N GLY A 79 8.22 -1.65 14.30
CA GLY A 79 8.41 -3.10 14.41
C GLY A 79 9.15 -3.63 13.20
N PHE A 80 9.17 -4.95 13.07
CA PHE A 80 9.77 -5.64 11.93
C PHE A 80 8.69 -6.32 11.09
N ALA A 81 8.89 -6.40 9.78
CA ALA A 81 7.95 -7.04 8.86
C ALA A 81 8.65 -7.50 7.59
N LEU A 82 8.08 -8.53 6.93
CA LEU A 82 8.29 -8.67 5.50
C LEU A 82 7.46 -7.61 4.80
N TYR A 83 8.13 -6.76 4.03
CA TYR A 83 7.46 -5.66 3.34
C TYR A 83 6.55 -6.17 2.24
N GLN A 84 5.44 -5.46 2.09
CA GLN A 84 4.52 -5.63 0.97
C GLN A 84 4.88 -4.67 -0.15
N PHE A 85 4.55 -5.04 -1.38
CA PHE A 85 4.90 -4.30 -2.58
C PHE A 85 3.67 -3.98 -3.40
N THR A 86 3.68 -2.83 -4.07
CA THR A 86 2.74 -2.51 -5.15
C THR A 86 3.06 -3.38 -6.36
N MET A 87 2.47 -4.57 -6.36
CA MET A 87 2.81 -5.67 -7.23
C MET A 87 1.54 -6.38 -7.70
N ARG A 88 1.52 -6.86 -8.93
CA ARG A 88 0.45 -7.69 -9.46
C ARG A 88 1.07 -8.83 -10.23
N ARG A 89 0.91 -10.05 -9.71
CA ARG A 89 1.45 -11.29 -10.32
C ARG A 89 2.97 -11.24 -10.51
N GLY A 90 3.72 -10.77 -9.51
CA GLY A 90 5.18 -10.70 -9.56
C GLY A 90 5.76 -9.50 -10.32
N TYR A 91 4.92 -8.66 -10.94
CA TYR A 91 5.37 -7.46 -11.67
C TYR A 91 4.92 -6.18 -10.96
N ARG A 92 5.71 -5.11 -11.11
CA ARG A 92 5.33 -3.76 -10.63
C ARG A 92 3.90 -3.39 -11.02
N CYS A 93 3.11 -3.00 -10.02
CA CYS A 93 1.80 -2.39 -10.19
C CYS A 93 1.95 -0.86 -10.11
N SER A 94 2.30 -0.23 -11.23
CA SER A 94 2.40 1.24 -11.30
C SER A 94 1.02 1.89 -11.21
N THR A 95 0.98 3.20 -10.94
CA THR A 95 -0.25 3.99 -10.98
C THR A 95 -0.94 3.91 -12.35
N ALA A 96 -0.18 3.92 -13.45
CA ALA A 96 -0.73 3.71 -14.79
C ALA A 96 -1.37 2.32 -14.94
N LYS A 97 -0.73 1.25 -14.44
CA LYS A 97 -1.28 -0.11 -14.49
C LYS A 97 -2.53 -0.26 -13.61
N ALA A 98 -2.52 0.33 -12.42
CA ALA A 98 -3.60 0.25 -11.46
C ALA A 98 -4.81 1.09 -11.88
N PHE A 99 -4.61 2.37 -12.19
CA PHE A 99 -5.71 3.34 -12.30
C PHE A 99 -6.00 3.77 -13.74
N LEU A 100 -5.00 3.87 -14.61
CA LEU A 100 -5.19 4.41 -15.96
C LEU A 100 -5.59 3.32 -16.97
N ASN A 101 -4.84 2.22 -17.00
CA ASN A 101 -5.04 1.13 -17.95
C ASN A 101 -6.44 0.51 -17.89
N PRO A 102 -7.08 0.30 -16.72
CA PRO A 102 -8.43 -0.27 -16.67
C PRO A 102 -9.51 0.64 -17.26
N ILE A 103 -9.29 1.96 -17.28
CA ILE A 103 -10.29 2.95 -17.71
C ILE A 103 -9.92 3.65 -19.02
N ARG A 104 -8.82 3.25 -19.67
CA ARG A 104 -8.25 3.91 -20.87
C ARG A 104 -9.20 4.01 -22.07
N LEU A 105 -10.30 3.24 -22.09
CA LEU A 105 -11.30 3.26 -23.16
C LEU A 105 -12.45 4.23 -22.90
N ARG A 106 -12.47 4.91 -21.76
CA ARG A 106 -13.49 5.92 -21.46
C ARG A 106 -13.35 7.09 -22.43
N LYS A 107 -14.43 7.41 -23.15
CA LYS A 107 -14.45 8.48 -24.15
C LYS A 107 -14.17 9.88 -23.59
N ASN A 108 -14.38 10.07 -22.28
CA ASN A 108 -14.10 11.32 -21.58
C ASN A 108 -12.71 11.37 -20.92
N LEU A 109 -11.82 10.44 -21.24
CA LEU A 109 -10.44 10.40 -20.74
C LEU A 109 -9.46 10.46 -21.91
N HIS A 110 -8.61 11.49 -21.91
CA HIS A 110 -7.58 11.70 -22.92
C HIS A 110 -6.20 11.68 -22.27
N VAL A 111 -5.26 10.96 -22.89
CA VAL A 111 -3.87 10.86 -22.41
C VAL A 111 -2.95 11.28 -23.55
N ALA A 112 -2.20 12.35 -23.34
CA ALA A 112 -1.16 12.80 -24.26
C ALA A 112 0.22 12.39 -23.72
N LEU A 113 0.99 11.67 -24.51
CA LEU A 113 2.37 11.34 -24.20
C LEU A 113 3.29 12.43 -24.74
N TRP A 114 4.53 12.51 -24.22
CA TRP A 114 5.56 13.44 -24.70
C TRP A 114 5.15 14.92 -24.66
N SER A 115 4.30 15.28 -23.72
CA SER A 115 3.77 16.63 -23.55
C SER A 115 4.28 17.22 -22.23
N HIS A 116 4.93 18.38 -22.28
CA HIS A 116 5.40 19.11 -21.11
C HIS A 116 4.51 20.35 -20.93
N VAL A 117 3.85 20.48 -19.78
CA VAL A 117 3.13 21.70 -19.42
C VAL A 117 4.14 22.75 -18.97
N THR A 118 4.29 23.83 -19.75
CA THR A 118 5.16 24.97 -19.44
C THR A 118 4.42 26.05 -18.67
#